data_AF-A0A0W0YZT8-F1
#
_entry.id   AF-A0A0W0YZT8-F1
#
_cell.length_a   1.000
_cell.length_b   1.000
_cell.length_c   1.000
_cell.angle_alpha   90.00
_cell.angle_beta   90.00
_cell.angle_gamma   90.00
#
_symmetry.space_group_name_H-M   'P 1'
#
loop_
_entity.id
_entity.type
_entity.pdbx_description
1 polymer ?
#
loop_
_entity_poly.entity_id
_entity_poly.type
_entity_poly.pdbx_seq_one_letter_code
_entity_poly.pdbx_strand_id
1 'polypeptide(L)'
;MFGAFGLLGLGLIYFYLRYAAGNRFPWSDRLGTWVFWFYNIGLVLWIVLNFFPIGWAQLMDVYEHGFAHARSLEFYNTTLLWQWLRLPGDVVFALGALFMAYDFIIKLKPFFPKLAQIKRIEPQSANEA
;
A
#
# COMPACT_ATOMS: atom_id res chain seq x y z
N MET A 1 8.56 9.30 -3.26
CA MET A 1 8.89 8.72 -1.94
C MET A 1 8.55 7.25 -1.83
N PHE A 2 7.29 6.87 -2.07
CA PHE A 2 6.86 5.47 -1.90
C PHE A 2 7.57 4.46 -2.81
N GLY A 3 7.83 4.80 -4.09
CA GLY A 3 8.48 3.88 -5.03
C GLY A 3 9.85 3.37 -4.57
N ALA A 4 10.77 4.24 -4.17
CA ALA A 4 12.09 3.83 -3.70
C ALA A 4 12.06 3.40 -2.22
N PHE A 5 11.73 4.33 -1.31
CA PHE A 5 11.86 4.10 0.13
C PHE A 5 10.71 3.27 0.72
N GLY A 6 9.51 3.40 0.18
CA GLY A 6 8.34 2.63 0.63
C GLY A 6 8.49 1.14 0.33
N LEU A 7 8.80 0.80 -0.93
CA LEU A 7 9.04 -0.60 -1.34
C LEU A 7 10.26 -1.20 -0.64
N LEU A 8 11.33 -0.42 -0.43
CA LEU A 8 12.48 -0.85 0.36
C LEU A 8 12.07 -1.18 1.81
N GLY A 9 11.33 -0.30 2.46
CA GLY A 9 10.83 -0.53 3.82
C GLY A 9 9.96 -1.77 3.92
N LEU A 10 9.03 -1.97 2.97
CA LEU A 10 8.20 -3.18 2.90
C LEU A 10 9.05 -4.44 2.69
N GLY A 11 10.07 -4.37 1.83
CA GLY A 11 11.02 -5.46 1.60
C GLY A 11 11.80 -5.85 2.86
N LEU A 12 12.28 -4.88 3.64
CA LEU A 12 12.95 -5.15 4.91
C LEU A 12 12.01 -5.82 5.92
N ILE A 13 10.77 -5.34 6.04
CA ILE A 13 9.79 -5.97 6.93
C ILE A 13 9.55 -7.43 6.52
N TYR A 14 9.39 -7.70 5.22
CA TYR A 14 9.23 -9.05 4.70
C TYR A 14 10.43 -9.95 5.01
N PHE A 15 11.64 -9.41 4.87
CA PHE A 15 12.88 -10.10 5.19
C PHE A 15 12.93 -10.51 6.68
N TYR A 16 12.63 -9.58 7.59
CA TYR A 16 12.59 -9.89 9.02
C TYR A 16 11.49 -10.91 9.37
N LEU A 17 10.29 -10.77 8.80
CA LEU A 17 9.19 -11.73 8.98
C LEU A 17 9.57 -13.13 8.48
N ARG A 18 10.23 -13.22 7.32
CA ARG A 18 10.68 -14.49 6.74
C ARG A 18 11.75 -15.16 7.60
N TYR A 19 12.70 -14.37 8.11
CA TYR A 19 13.75 -14.84 9.00
C TYR A 19 13.16 -15.40 10.30
N ALA A 20 12.20 -14.71 10.91
CA ALA A 20 11.56 -15.14 12.15
C ALA A 20 10.64 -16.36 12.00
N ALA A 21 9.94 -16.50 10.86
CA ALA A 21 9.12 -17.68 10.59
C ALA A 21 9.96 -18.96 10.45
N GLY A 22 11.18 -18.85 9.94
CA GLY A 22 12.11 -19.97 9.76
C GLY A 22 11.49 -21.14 8.97
N ASN A 23 11.80 -22.37 9.39
CA ASN A 23 11.15 -23.61 8.90
C ASN A 23 10.00 -24.08 9.82
N ARG A 24 9.61 -23.27 10.82
CA ARG A 24 8.65 -23.67 11.87
C ARG A 24 7.20 -23.41 11.47
N PHE A 25 6.97 -22.49 10.52
CA PHE A 25 5.64 -22.09 10.08
C PHE A 25 5.52 -22.18 8.56
N PRO A 26 4.34 -22.56 8.02
CA PRO A 26 4.09 -22.53 6.60
C PRO A 26 4.13 -21.08 6.08
N TRP A 27 4.90 -20.85 5.02
CA TRP A 27 5.07 -19.54 4.39
C TRP A 27 4.47 -19.55 2.98
N SER A 28 3.73 -18.50 2.64
CA SER A 28 3.20 -18.28 1.29
C SER A 28 3.68 -16.94 0.77
N ASP A 29 4.27 -16.93 -0.43
CA ASP A 29 4.72 -15.73 -1.13
C ASP A 29 3.63 -15.12 -2.03
N ARG A 30 2.55 -15.87 -2.29
CA ARG A 30 1.54 -15.49 -3.28
C ARG A 30 0.89 -14.14 -2.98
N LEU A 31 0.49 -13.90 -1.72
CA LEU A 31 -0.10 -12.62 -1.31
C LEU A 31 0.90 -11.45 -1.45
N GLY A 32 2.15 -11.66 -1.03
CA GLY A 32 3.21 -10.65 -1.16
C GLY A 32 3.46 -10.23 -2.61
N THR A 33 3.47 -11.20 -3.55
CA THR A 33 3.61 -10.91 -4.98
C THR A 33 2.44 -10.12 -5.53
N TRP A 34 1.19 -10.46 -5.15
CA TRP A 34 0.02 -9.68 -5.57
C TRP A 34 0.08 -8.25 -5.08
N VAL A 35 0.36 -8.07 -3.79
CA VAL A 35 0.49 -6.75 -3.15
C VAL A 35 1.55 -5.90 -3.85
N PHE A 36 2.70 -6.49 -4.21
CA PHE A 36 3.74 -5.81 -4.97
C PHE A 36 3.20 -5.25 -6.29
N TRP A 37 2.41 -6.03 -7.03
CA TRP A 37 1.78 -5.56 -8.27
C TRP A 37 0.73 -4.48 -8.03
N PHE A 38 -0.12 -4.61 -7.00
CA PHE A 38 -1.09 -3.56 -6.65
C PHE A 38 -0.41 -2.21 -6.42
N TYR A 39 0.69 -2.19 -5.66
CA TYR A 39 1.42 -0.94 -5.41
C TYR A 39 2.04 -0.34 -6.67
N ASN A 40 2.68 -1.15 -7.51
CA ASN A 40 3.29 -0.65 -8.74
C ASN A 40 2.23 -0.16 -9.74
N ILE A 41 1.14 -0.90 -9.91
CA ILE A 41 0.04 -0.49 -10.79
C ILE A 41 -0.61 0.79 -10.26
N GLY A 42 -0.89 0.88 -8.95
CA GLY A 42 -1.44 2.10 -8.34
C GLY A 42 -0.55 3.33 -8.58
N LEU A 43 0.78 3.18 -8.44
CA LEU A 43 1.73 4.25 -8.74
C LEU A 43 1.72 4.65 -10.21
N VAL A 44 1.73 3.68 -11.13
CA VAL A 44 1.67 3.95 -12.58
C VAL A 44 0.37 4.66 -12.94
N LEU A 45 -0.76 4.21 -12.39
CA LEU A 45 -2.07 4.85 -12.60
C LEU A 45 -2.06 6.31 -12.14
N TRP A 46 -1.53 6.62 -10.95
CA TRP A 46 -1.42 8.01 -10.52
C TRP A 46 -0.56 8.87 -11.44
N ILE A 47 0.57 8.34 -11.91
CA ILE A 47 1.45 9.09 -12.82
C ILE A 47 0.71 9.38 -14.13
N VAL A 48 0.17 8.35 -14.77
CA VAL A 48 -0.42 8.45 -16.11
C VAL A 48 -1.75 9.20 -16.10
N LEU A 49 -2.60 8.97 -15.10
CA LEU A 49 -3.96 9.48 -15.08
C LEU A 49 -4.12 10.80 -14.31
N ASN A 50 -3.15 11.22 -13.50
CA ASN A 50 -3.31 12.41 -12.68
C ASN A 50 -2.08 13.31 -12.69
N PHE A 51 -0.93 12.84 -12.20
CA PHE A 51 0.23 13.71 -11.99
C PHE A 51 0.81 14.24 -13.30
N PHE A 52 0.95 13.39 -14.31
CA PHE A 52 1.53 13.81 -15.59
C PHE A 52 0.60 14.76 -16.37
N PRO A 53 -0.69 14.46 -16.59
CA PRO A 53 -1.58 15.37 -17.33
C PRO A 53 -1.73 16.75 -16.66
N ILE A 54 -1.93 16.77 -15.33
CA ILE A 54 -2.09 18.03 -14.60
C ILE A 54 -0.76 18.79 -14.55
N GLY A 55 0.34 18.10 -14.25
CA GLY A 55 1.66 18.73 -14.16
C GLY A 55 2.13 19.33 -15.50
N TRP A 56 1.85 18.65 -16.60
CA TRP A 56 2.16 19.16 -17.94
C TRP A 56 1.31 20.38 -18.30
N ALA A 57 -0.01 20.30 -18.10
CA ALA A 57 -0.90 21.45 -18.33
C ALA A 57 -0.50 22.65 -17.46
N GLN A 58 -0.09 22.39 -16.21
CA GLN A 58 0.34 23.42 -15.28
C GLN A 58 1.65 24.08 -15.73
N LEU A 59 2.60 23.30 -16.27
CA LEU A 59 3.84 23.83 -16.82
C LEU A 59 3.58 24.76 -18.02
N MET A 60 2.68 24.37 -18.92
CA MET A 60 2.30 25.20 -20.07
C MET A 60 1.63 26.50 -19.63
N ASP A 61 0.74 26.43 -18.64
CA ASP A 61 0.06 27.62 -18.13
C ASP A 61 1.01 28.60 -17.43
N VAL A 62 2.04 28.10 -16.74
CA VAL A 62 3.11 28.94 -16.19
C VAL A 62 3.84 29.69 -17.31
N TYR A 63 4.05 29.05 -18.46
CA TYR A 63 4.75 29.66 -19.59
C TYR A 63 3.92 30.78 -20.25
N GLU A 64 2.60 30.59 -20.34
CA GLU A 64 1.69 31.53 -21.01
C GLU A 64 1.21 32.67 -20.11
N HIS A 65 0.78 32.35 -18.89
CA HIS A 65 0.08 33.26 -17.98
C HIS A 65 0.86 33.56 -16.68
N GLY A 66 2.02 32.92 -16.49
CA GLY A 66 2.85 33.07 -15.31
C GLY A 66 2.42 32.19 -14.13
N PHE A 67 3.29 32.09 -13.12
CA PHE A 67 3.12 31.17 -12.00
C PHE A 67 1.88 31.41 -11.14
N ALA A 68 1.46 32.67 -11.00
CA ALA A 68 0.29 33.02 -10.20
C ALA A 68 -1.01 32.44 -10.81
N HIS A 69 -1.13 32.45 -12.14
CA HIS A 69 -2.29 31.92 -12.83
C HIS A 69 -2.34 30.39 -12.77
N ALA A 70 -1.20 29.71 -12.96
CA ALA A 70 -1.12 28.24 -12.87
C ALA A 70 -1.46 27.66 -11.49
N ARG A 71 -1.52 28.51 -10.46
CA ARG A 71 -1.90 28.15 -9.08
C ARG A 71 -3.29 28.69 -8.71
N SER A 72 -3.97 29.36 -9.62
CA SER A 72 -5.31 29.91 -9.43
C SER A 72 -6.38 28.82 -9.47
N LEU A 73 -7.55 29.14 -8.92
CA LEU A 73 -8.71 28.26 -8.98
C LEU A 73 -9.23 28.10 -10.42
N GLU A 74 -9.02 29.10 -11.25
CA GLU A 74 -9.44 29.10 -12.66
C GLU A 74 -8.72 27.99 -13.44
N PHE A 75 -7.40 27.84 -13.25
CA PHE A 75 -6.65 26.71 -13.79
C PHE A 75 -7.14 25.35 -13.24
N TYR A 76 -7.38 25.24 -11.94
CA TYR A 76 -7.83 23.96 -11.37
C TYR A 76 -9.23 23.54 -11.84
N ASN A 77 -10.10 24.49 -12.19
CA ASN A 77 -11.40 24.18 -12.78
C ASN A 77 -11.28 23.52 -14.17
N THR A 78 -10.24 23.84 -14.95
CA THR A 78 -10.02 23.22 -16.27
C THR A 78 -9.51 21.78 -16.18
N THR A 79 -8.85 21.42 -15.08
CA THR A 79 -8.23 20.10 -14.87
C THR A 79 -9.08 19.13 -14.03
N LEU A 80 -10.35 19.46 -13.77
CA LEU A 80 -11.25 18.68 -12.90
C LEU A 80 -11.32 17.20 -13.26
N LEU A 81 -11.42 16.86 -14.55
CA LEU A 81 -11.48 15.46 -15.00
C LEU A 81 -10.26 14.66 -14.52
N TRP A 82 -9.06 15.22 -14.72
CA TRP A 82 -7.81 14.57 -14.33
C TRP A 82 -7.67 14.44 -12.82
N GLN A 83 -8.23 15.39 -12.05
CA GLN A 83 -8.28 15.30 -10.59
C GLN A 83 -9.11 14.10 -10.13
N TRP A 84 -10.26 13.86 -10.76
CA TRP A 84 -11.11 12.69 -10.46
C TRP A 84 -10.48 11.38 -10.91
N LEU A 85 -9.74 11.36 -12.02
CA LEU A 85 -9.00 10.19 -12.50
C LEU A 85 -7.85 9.75 -11.58
N ARG A 86 -7.59 10.47 -10.49
CA ARG A 86 -6.75 9.98 -9.39
C ARG A 86 -7.37 8.80 -8.63
N LEU A 87 -8.69 8.79 -8.50
CA LEU A 87 -9.43 7.86 -7.65
C LEU A 87 -9.21 6.37 -8.01
N PRO A 88 -9.17 5.96 -9.30
CA PRO A 88 -8.78 4.60 -9.67
C PRO A 88 -7.43 4.16 -9.10
N GLY A 89 -6.42 5.04 -9.14
CA GLY A 89 -5.10 4.76 -8.56
C GLY A 89 -5.17 4.63 -7.03
N ASP A 90 -5.94 5.50 -6.37
CA ASP A 90 -6.15 5.46 -4.91
C ASP A 90 -6.80 4.13 -4.48
N VAL A 91 -7.80 3.66 -5.22
CA VAL A 91 -8.50 2.38 -4.92
C VAL A 91 -7.56 1.19 -5.07
N VAL A 92 -6.81 1.09 -6.17
CA VAL A 92 -5.86 -0.01 -6.40
C VAL A 92 -4.77 -0.02 -5.33
N PHE A 93 -4.25 1.15 -4.98
CA PHE A 93 -3.22 1.30 -3.95
C PHE A 93 -3.75 0.94 -2.56
N ALA A 94 -4.97 1.38 -2.22
CA ALA A 94 -5.62 1.06 -0.95
C ALA A 94 -5.88 -0.44 -0.81
N LEU A 95 -6.33 -1.12 -1.87
CA LEU A 95 -6.48 -2.58 -1.88
C LEU A 95 -5.15 -3.29 -1.63
N GLY A 96 -4.06 -2.83 -2.26
CA GLY A 96 -2.71 -3.32 -1.99
C GLY A 96 -2.33 -3.17 -0.51
N ALA A 97 -2.63 -2.02 0.09
CA ALA A 97 -2.39 -1.77 1.51
C ALA A 97 -3.20 -2.68 2.44
N LEU A 98 -4.46 -2.93 2.14
CA LEU A 98 -5.30 -3.84 2.92
C LEU A 98 -4.80 -5.29 2.86
N PHE A 99 -4.44 -5.76 1.67
CA PHE A 99 -3.85 -7.09 1.52
C PHE A 99 -2.50 -7.21 2.20
N MET A 100 -1.66 -6.16 2.16
CA MET A 100 -0.38 -6.16 2.88
C MET A 100 -0.57 -6.22 4.39
N ALA A 101 -1.48 -5.40 4.93
CA ALA A 101 -1.77 -5.40 6.36
C ALA A 101 -2.30 -6.77 6.82
N TYR A 102 -3.19 -7.38 6.04
CA TYR A 102 -3.67 -8.73 6.29
C TYR A 102 -2.53 -9.79 6.26
N ASP A 103 -1.64 -9.74 5.26
CA ASP A 103 -0.49 -10.64 5.15
C ASP A 103 0.44 -10.50 6.36
N PHE A 104 0.72 -9.26 6.79
CA PHE A 104 1.55 -8.99 7.96
C PHE A 104 0.94 -9.52 9.25
N ILE A 105 -0.36 -9.32 9.48
CA ILE A 105 -1.05 -9.83 10.67
C ILE A 105 -0.95 -11.37 10.75
N ILE A 106 -1.09 -12.06 9.62
CA ILE A 106 -0.95 -13.53 9.59
C ILE A 106 0.50 -13.94 9.87
N LYS A 107 1.47 -13.26 9.26
CA LYS A 107 2.90 -13.59 9.33
C LYS A 107 3.57 -13.15 10.62
N LEU A 108 2.90 -12.35 11.45
CA LEU A 108 3.38 -11.92 12.76
C LEU A 108 3.19 -12.99 13.86
N LYS A 109 2.36 -14.02 13.62
CA LYS A 109 2.12 -15.14 14.56
C LYS A 109 3.38 -15.76 15.17
N PRO A 110 4.50 -15.96 14.45
CA PRO A 110 5.73 -16.53 15.01
C PRO A 110 6.34 -15.70 16.14
N PHE A 111 6.10 -14.38 16.18
CA PHE A 111 6.62 -13.48 17.22
C PHE A 111 5.81 -13.51 18.53
N PHE A 112 4.57 -14.02 18.50
CA PHE A 112 3.69 -14.09 19.68
C PHE A 112 3.28 -15.52 20.06
N PRO A 113 4.24 -16.42 20.37
CA PRO A 113 3.94 -17.82 20.68
C PRO A 113 3.07 -18.01 21.94
N LYS A 114 3.09 -17.05 22.89
CA LYS A 114 2.33 -17.14 24.16
C LYS A 114 0.80 -17.08 23.99
N LEU A 115 0.29 -16.33 23.00
CA LEU A 115 -1.16 -16.27 22.73
C LEU A 115 -1.72 -17.58 22.15
N ALA A 116 -0.89 -18.39 21.49
CA ALA A 116 -1.28 -19.70 20.96
C ALA A 116 -1.37 -20.78 22.06
N GLN A 117 -0.67 -20.60 23.19
CA GLN A 117 -0.72 -21.53 24.32
C GLN A 117 -1.95 -21.31 25.21
N ILE A 118 -2.39 -20.06 25.43
CA ILE A 118 -3.56 -19.76 26.29
C ILE A 118 -4.83 -20.41 25.74
N LYS A 119 -5.04 -20.39 24.41
CA LYS A 119 -6.21 -21.03 23.77
C LYS A 119 -6.24 -22.57 23.90
N ARG A 120 -5.11 -23.21 24.23
CA ARG A 120 -5.03 -24.68 24.42
C ARG A 120 -5.27 -25.12 25.86
N ILE A 121 -5.17 -24.22 26.85
CA ILE A 121 -5.32 -24.57 28.27
C ILE A 121 -6.79 -24.54 28.69
N GLU A 122 -7.62 -23.75 28.02
CA GLU A 122 -9.01 -23.49 28.39
C GLU A 122 -10.07 -24.55 28.00
N PRO A 123 -9.88 -25.49 27.05
CA PRO A 123 -10.91 -26.50 26.74
C PRO A 123 -10.81 -27.78 27.58
N GLN A 124 -9.76 -27.99 28.38
CA GLN A 124 -9.58 -29.24 29.15
C GLN A 124 -9.95 -29.12 30.62
N SER A 125 -9.79 -27.95 31.26
CA SER A 125 -10.13 -27.79 32.69
C SER A 125 -11.63 -27.63 32.97
N ALA A 126 -12.46 -27.38 31.96
CA ALA A 126 -13.91 -27.21 32.11
C ALA A 126 -14.72 -28.52 31.97
N ASN A 127 -14.07 -29.64 31.65
CA ASN A 127 -14.71 -30.95 31.49
C ASN A 127 -14.34 -31.95 32.60
N GLU A 128 -13.62 -31.50 33.62
CA GLU A 128 -13.18 -32.32 34.77
C GLU A 128 -13.68 -31.78 36.13
N ALA A 129 -14.69 -30.90 36.15
CA ALA A 129 -15.38 -30.43 37.36
C ALA A 129 -16.87 -30.76 37.27
#